data_AF-A0A2G9TRA3-F1
#
_entry.id   AF-A0A2G9TRA3-F1
#
_cell.length_a   1.000
_cell.length_b   1.000
_cell.length_c   1.000
_cell.angle_alpha   90.00
_cell.angle_beta   90.00
_cell.angle_gamma   90.00
#
_symmetry.space_group_name_H-M   'P 1'
#
loop_
_entity.id
_entity.type
_entity.pdbx_description
1 polymer ?
#
loop_
_entity_poly.entity_id
_entity_poly.type
_entity_poly.pdbx_seq_one_letter_code
_entity_poly.pdbx_strand_id
1 'polypeptide(L)'
;ILPHTANWKGTEKFLLSVVEVLLKYIREENVRDNKILEFHHPAEMLQLIDLEIPEQPEKLESLVKSCEEVLRLGVRTGHPRFFNQISCGLDLVSMAGEWLTATANTNM
;
A
#
# COMPACT_ATOMS: atom_id res chain seq x y z
N ILE A 1 12.16 15.79 -3.21
CA ILE A 1 10.77 16.25 -2.97
C ILE A 1 10.73 17.07 -1.69
N LEU A 2 9.60 17.68 -1.32
CA LEU A 2 9.51 18.38 -0.04
C LEU A 2 9.83 17.43 1.13
N PRO A 3 10.44 17.92 2.23
CA PRO A 3 10.87 19.31 2.48
C PRO A 3 12.26 19.63 1.90
N HIS A 4 13.03 18.64 1.44
CA HIS A 4 14.44 18.81 1.05
C HIS A 4 14.66 19.69 -0.19
N THR A 5 13.63 19.82 -1.04
CA THR A 5 13.66 20.65 -2.25
C THR A 5 12.33 21.37 -2.41
N ALA A 6 12.30 22.59 -2.96
CA ALA A 6 11.08 23.31 -3.32
C ALA A 6 10.30 22.69 -4.53
N ASN A 7 10.53 21.42 -4.82
CA ASN A 7 9.93 20.69 -5.93
C ASN A 7 8.53 20.17 -5.56
N TRP A 8 7.53 21.06 -5.58
CA TRP A 8 6.13 20.68 -5.38
C TRP A 8 5.66 19.65 -6.40
N LYS A 9 5.89 19.91 -7.70
CA LYS A 9 5.45 19.01 -8.79
C LYS A 9 5.94 17.58 -8.62
N GLY A 10 7.18 17.40 -8.16
CA GLY A 10 7.74 16.08 -7.86
C GLY A 10 7.08 15.41 -6.65
N THR A 11 6.78 16.20 -5.60
CA THR A 11 6.07 15.72 -4.40
C THR A 11 4.66 15.27 -4.76
N GLU A 12 3.91 16.10 -5.49
CA GLU A 12 2.56 15.83 -5.95
C GLU A 12 2.53 14.59 -6.87
N LYS A 13 3.44 14.51 -7.85
CA LYS A 13 3.57 13.34 -8.73
C LYS A 13 3.77 12.05 -7.92
N PHE A 14 4.70 12.05 -6.97
CA PHE A 14 4.97 10.89 -6.13
C PHE A 14 3.74 10.45 -5.32
N LEU A 15 3.09 11.39 -4.62
CA LEU A 15 1.90 11.09 -3.81
C LEU A 15 0.74 10.57 -4.67
N LEU A 16 0.50 11.18 -5.84
CA LEU A 16 -0.52 10.71 -6.77
C LEU A 16 -0.23 9.30 -7.30
N SER A 17 1.03 8.97 -7.59
CA SER A 17 1.41 7.61 -8.00
C SER A 17 1.14 6.57 -6.89
N VAL A 18 1.38 6.91 -5.62
CA VAL A 18 1.01 6.04 -4.50
C VAL A 18 -0.51 5.89 -4.41
N VAL A 19 -1.27 7.00 -4.51
CA VAL A 19 -2.75 6.96 -4.49
C VAL A 19 -3.30 6.11 -5.64
N GLU A 20 -2.70 6.16 -6.83
CA GLU A 20 -3.10 5.32 -7.97
C GLU A 20 -2.96 3.82 -7.65
N VAL A 21 -1.85 3.41 -7.02
CA VAL A 21 -1.66 2.04 -6.53
C VAL A 21 -2.73 1.65 -5.52
N LEU A 22 -3.05 2.53 -4.56
CA LEU A 22 -4.08 2.28 -3.55
C LEU A 22 -5.47 2.14 -4.19
N LEU A 23 -5.84 3.02 -5.12
CA LEU A 23 -7.12 2.98 -5.82
C LEU A 23 -7.29 1.69 -6.65
N LYS A 24 -6.21 1.24 -7.31
CA LYS A 24 -6.18 -0.05 -7.99
C LYS A 24 -6.43 -1.20 -7.01
N TYR A 25 -5.73 -1.21 -5.88
CA TYR A 25 -5.91 -2.24 -4.84
C TYR A 25 -7.34 -2.26 -4.29
N ILE A 26 -7.91 -1.11 -3.93
CA ILE A 26 -9.29 -0.97 -3.42
C ILE A 26 -10.32 -1.52 -4.42
N ARG A 27 -10.12 -1.23 -5.72
CA ARG A 27 -10.98 -1.75 -6.79
C ARG A 27 -10.92 -3.28 -6.85
N GLU A 28 -9.74 -3.85 -6.74
CA GLU A 28 -9.51 -5.29 -6.79
C GLU A 28 -9.99 -6.02 -5.53
N GLU A 29 -9.98 -5.36 -4.37
CA GLU A 29 -10.35 -5.92 -3.07
C GLU A 29 -11.78 -6.48 -3.06
N ASN A 30 -12.69 -5.82 -3.77
CA ASN A 30 -14.11 -6.18 -3.82
C ASN A 30 -14.47 -7.19 -4.92
N VAL A 31 -13.51 -7.60 -5.75
CA VAL A 31 -13.73 -8.56 -6.84
C VAL A 31 -13.68 -9.98 -6.27
N ARG A 32 -14.85 -10.63 -6.19
CA ARG A 32 -15.00 -11.97 -5.56
C ARG A 32 -14.17 -13.08 -6.21
N ASP A 33 -13.78 -12.89 -7.47
CA ASP A 33 -12.99 -13.85 -8.23
C ASP A 33 -11.48 -13.67 -8.01
N ASN A 34 -11.07 -12.57 -7.37
CA ASN A 34 -9.69 -12.38 -6.96
C ASN A 34 -9.34 -13.30 -5.79
N LYS A 35 -8.07 -13.70 -5.72
CA LYS A 35 -7.54 -14.43 -4.56
C LYS A 35 -7.53 -13.51 -3.34
N ILE A 36 -7.95 -14.03 -2.19
CA ILE A 36 -7.82 -13.37 -0.89
C ILE A 36 -6.33 -13.22 -0.52
N LEU A 37 -5.52 -14.22 -0.85
CA LEU A 37 -4.09 -14.26 -0.58
C LEU A 37 -3.44 -15.15 -1.64
N GLU A 38 -2.33 -14.68 -2.20
CA GLU A 38 -1.39 -15.53 -2.90
C GLU A 38 -0.40 -16.08 -1.87
N PHE A 39 -0.70 -17.25 -1.30
CA PHE A 39 0.06 -17.78 -0.17
C PHE A 39 1.44 -18.26 -0.59
N HIS A 40 2.46 -17.85 0.17
CA HIS A 40 3.85 -18.27 0.06
C HIS A 40 4.42 -18.49 1.47
N HIS A 41 5.25 -19.52 1.64
CA HIS A 41 6.01 -19.69 2.87
C HIS A 41 7.10 -18.59 3.01
N PRO A 42 7.58 -18.29 4.22
CA PRO A 42 8.55 -17.20 4.41
C PRO A 42 9.80 -17.28 3.53
N ALA A 43 10.36 -18.48 3.33
CA ALA A 43 11.52 -18.68 2.46
C ALA A 43 11.23 -18.40 0.97
N GLU A 44 10.00 -18.66 0.52
CA GLU A 44 9.55 -18.36 -0.84
C GLU A 44 9.27 -16.85 -0.98
N MET A 45 8.68 -16.22 0.05
CA MET A 45 8.40 -14.79 0.06
C MET A 45 9.65 -13.94 -0.11
N LEU A 46 10.76 -14.30 0.55
CA LEU A 46 12.06 -13.62 0.41
C LEU A 46 12.65 -13.70 -1.01
N GLN A 47 12.14 -14.58 -1.87
CA GLN A 47 12.53 -14.66 -3.27
C GLN A 47 11.63 -13.79 -4.18
N LEU A 48 10.47 -13.35 -3.67
CA LEU A 48 9.45 -12.62 -4.43
C LEU A 48 9.47 -11.11 -4.15
N ILE A 49 10.01 -10.70 -3.02
CA ILE A 49 10.14 -9.30 -2.63
C ILE A 49 11.47 -9.09 -1.93
N ASP A 50 12.18 -8.04 -2.34
CA ASP A 50 13.39 -7.61 -1.65
C ASP A 50 13.00 -6.78 -0.42
N LEU A 51 13.44 -7.25 0.74
CA LEU A 51 13.18 -6.61 2.04
C LEU A 51 14.47 -6.04 2.65
N GLU A 52 15.59 -6.10 1.95
CA GLU A 52 16.84 -5.50 2.40
C GLU A 52 16.73 -3.97 2.39
N ILE A 53 17.38 -3.33 3.37
CA ILE A 53 17.46 -1.87 3.43
C ILE A 53 18.78 -1.47 2.76
N PRO A 54 18.75 -0.87 1.55
CA PRO A 54 19.97 -0.55 0.83
C PRO A 54 20.75 0.60 1.50
N GLU A 55 22.07 0.57 1.39
CA GLU A 55 22.92 1.67 1.88
C GLU A 55 22.73 2.98 1.09
N GLN A 56 22.35 2.86 -0.19
CA GLN A 56 22.13 3.99 -1.09
C GLN A 56 20.63 4.21 -1.29
N PRO A 57 20.18 5.48 -1.46
CA PRO A 57 18.79 5.78 -1.68
C PRO A 57 18.32 5.22 -3.03
N GLU A 58 17.10 4.72 -3.05
CA GLU A 58 16.43 4.32 -4.27
C GLU A 58 15.68 5.48 -4.94
N LYS A 59 15.32 5.26 -6.20
CA LYS A 59 14.45 6.18 -6.96
C LYS A 59 13.03 6.10 -6.42
N LEU A 60 12.30 7.21 -6.51
CA LEU A 60 10.89 7.27 -6.09
C LEU A 60 10.01 6.28 -6.86
N GLU A 61 10.32 6.02 -8.12
CA GLU A 61 9.63 5.02 -8.94
C GLU A 61 9.82 3.59 -8.38
N SER A 62 11.00 3.27 -7.84
CA SER A 62 11.24 1.98 -7.18
C SER A 62 10.36 1.85 -5.94
N LEU A 63 10.27 2.89 -5.11
CA LEU A 63 9.42 2.88 -3.92
C LEU A 63 7.94 2.65 -4.24
N VAL A 64 7.42 3.28 -5.30
CA VAL A 64 6.04 3.06 -5.75
C VAL A 64 5.82 1.61 -6.17
N LYS A 65 6.80 1.01 -6.87
CA LYS A 65 6.75 -0.41 -7.26
C LYS A 65 6.76 -1.33 -6.03
N SER A 66 7.57 -1.02 -5.01
CA SER A 66 7.58 -1.75 -3.75
C SER A 66 6.21 -1.69 -3.04
N CYS A 67 5.52 -0.54 -3.07
CA CYS A 67 4.15 -0.44 -2.54
C CYS A 67 3.18 -1.40 -3.26
N GLU A 68 3.26 -1.51 -4.58
CA GLU A 68 2.45 -2.44 -5.36
C GLU A 68 2.77 -3.91 -5.01
N GLU A 69 4.05 -4.26 -4.87
CA GLU A 69 4.49 -5.62 -4.52
C GLU A 69 4.03 -6.05 -3.13
N VAL A 70 4.15 -5.15 -2.13
CA VAL A 70 3.66 -5.40 -0.76
C VAL A 70 2.16 -5.67 -0.77
N LEU A 71 1.37 -4.83 -1.46
CA LEU A 71 -0.08 -5.01 -1.54
C LEU A 71 -0.49 -6.27 -2.32
N ARG A 72 0.25 -6.62 -3.38
CA ARG A 72 -0.02 -7.83 -4.17
C ARG A 72 0.18 -9.12 -3.36
N LEU A 73 1.24 -9.17 -2.55
CA LEU A 73 1.61 -10.34 -1.75
C LEU A 73 0.87 -10.40 -0.40
N GLY A 74 0.25 -9.29 0.01
CA GLY A 74 -0.51 -9.18 1.25
C GLY A 74 -1.84 -9.93 1.23
N VAL A 75 -2.42 -10.07 2.42
CA VAL A 75 -3.78 -10.60 2.60
C VAL A 75 -4.79 -9.50 2.31
N ARG A 76 -5.78 -9.79 1.47
CA ARG A 76 -6.94 -8.95 1.19
C ARG A 76 -7.98 -9.04 2.29
N THR A 77 -7.77 -8.30 3.39
CA THR A 77 -8.66 -8.32 4.56
C THR A 77 -10.01 -7.65 4.32
N GLY A 78 -10.12 -6.81 3.28
CA GLY A 78 -11.35 -6.20 2.83
C GLY A 78 -12.19 -7.11 1.93
N HIS A 79 -11.65 -8.25 1.50
CA HIS A 79 -12.30 -9.11 0.53
C HIS A 79 -13.63 -9.69 1.05
N PRO A 80 -14.72 -9.73 0.25
CA PRO A 80 -16.04 -10.20 0.70
C PRO A 80 -16.11 -11.66 1.19
N ARG A 81 -15.06 -12.43 0.93
CA ARG A 81 -14.91 -13.84 1.37
C ARG A 81 -13.82 -14.05 2.41
N PHE A 82 -13.26 -12.97 2.97
CA PHE A 82 -12.29 -13.05 4.07
C PHE A 82 -13.03 -13.14 5.40
N PHE A 83 -12.99 -14.32 6.05
CA PHE A 83 -13.68 -14.60 7.31
C PHE A 83 -12.73 -15.08 8.42
N ASN A 84 -11.43 -14.81 8.27
CA ASN A 84 -10.43 -15.34 9.17
C ASN A 84 -10.43 -14.64 10.55
N GLN A 85 -10.95 -13.42 10.63
CA GLN A 85 -10.83 -12.53 11.79
C GLN A 85 -12.14 -11.80 12.10
N ILE A 86 -12.27 -11.31 13.33
CA ILE A 86 -13.40 -10.45 13.76
C ILE A 86 -13.32 -9.03 13.16
N SER A 87 -12.11 -8.59 12.81
CA SER A 87 -11.87 -7.33 12.09
C SER A 87 -11.62 -7.65 10.63
N CYS A 88 -12.57 -7.27 9.78
CA CYS A 88 -12.55 -7.50 8.34
C CYS A 88 -13.31 -6.39 7.62
N GLY A 89 -13.18 -6.36 6.30
CA GLY A 89 -13.78 -5.32 5.47
C GLY A 89 -12.89 -4.10 5.34
N LEU A 90 -13.25 -3.23 4.40
CA LEU A 90 -12.57 -1.96 4.14
C LEU A 90 -13.62 -0.86 4.01
N ASP A 91 -13.81 -0.08 5.06
CA ASP A 91 -14.73 1.07 5.04
C ASP A 91 -14.02 2.30 4.45
N LEU A 92 -14.56 2.80 3.33
CA LEU A 92 -13.92 3.87 2.56
C LEU A 92 -13.92 5.21 3.29
N VAL A 93 -14.94 5.48 4.12
CA VAL A 93 -15.02 6.73 4.89
C VAL A 93 -13.98 6.73 6.00
N SER A 94 -13.84 5.61 6.72
CA SER A 94 -12.84 5.42 7.76
C SER A 94 -11.42 5.51 7.18
N MET A 95 -11.16 4.86 6.05
CA MET A 95 -9.87 4.93 5.35
C MET A 95 -9.53 6.37 4.90
N ALA A 96 -10.49 7.13 4.37
CA ALA A 96 -10.28 8.54 4.04
C ALA A 96 -9.97 9.37 5.30
N GLY A 97 -10.60 9.04 6.43
CA GLY A 97 -10.28 9.60 7.76
C GLY A 97 -8.86 9.28 8.23
N GLU A 98 -8.37 8.07 7.96
CA GLU A 98 -6.98 7.69 8.25
C GLU A 98 -5.98 8.50 7.41
N TRP A 99 -6.26 8.71 6.11
CA TRP A 99 -5.41 9.54 5.25
C TRP A 99 -5.39 11.00 5.73
N LEU A 100 -6.55 11.54 6.14
CA LEU A 100 -6.65 12.88 6.71
C LEU A 100 -5.85 12.99 8.02
N THR A 101 -6.01 12.01 8.92
CA THR A 101 -5.32 11.96 10.22
C THR A 101 -3.80 11.89 10.03
N ALA A 102 -3.33 11.03 9.12
CA ALA A 102 -1.90 10.91 8.78
C ALA A 102 -1.34 12.21 8.18
N THR A 103 -2.16 12.94 7.42
CA THR A 103 -1.78 14.26 6.88
C THR A 103 -1.67 15.32 7.99
N ALA A 104 -2.56 15.29 8.98
CA ALA A 104 -2.55 16.23 10.10
C ALA A 104 -1.38 16.01 11.08
N ASN A 105 -0.98 14.75 11.29
CA ASN A 105 0.22 14.36 12.04
C ASN A 105 0.43 15.11 13.38
N THR A 106 -0.56 15.01 14.28
CA THR A 106 -0.53 15.64 15.62
C THR A 106 -0.75 14.60 16.73
N ASN A 107 -0.48 14.99 17.98
CA ASN A 107 -0.84 14.22 19.16
C ASN A 107 -2.31 14.47 19.57
N MET A 108 -2.90 13.51 20.29
CA MET A 108 -4.17 13.66 21.00
C MET A 108 -4.04 14.59 22.21
#